data_AF-A0A8S9S5J6-F1
#
_entry.id   AF-A0A8S9S5J6-F1
#
_cell.length_a   1.000
_cell.length_b   1.000
_cell.length_c   1.000
_cell.angle_alpha   90.00
_cell.angle_beta   90.00
_cell.angle_gamma   90.00
#
_symmetry.space_group_name_H-M   'P 1'
#
loop_
_entity.id
_entity.type
_entity.pdbx_description
1 polymer ?
#
loop_
_entity_poly.entity_id
_entity_poly.type
_entity_poly.pdbx_seq_one_letter_code
_entity_poly.pdbx_strand_id
1 'polypeptide(L)'
;MDMVNLSVRKLANRIGISEGYATVLLLLNDWDEAAIVEEWNQADNDLATRSGIVVSAQYLTSEGFCESCETHTSCKTYGCSHLLCRICVKDYVEQNIRSGTLNVKCVISGCNKNMSCSRFLDDVSLDCKNYFNAALAENYSLSKSKNAVQNPIASLKGLVAYLRTNKWNFVSSAATFLQSNMWTLLSSLVFAILVCQQFCGGITFTCVGVYSAMCLVARYVCWGHMMKLIFAFFFYKLVTTNSVFTAAAFSSAATLVLIFAAIVGLVNCHVFALLLD
;
A
#
# COMPACT_ATOMS: atom_id res chain seq x y z
N MET A 1 0.04 -15.60 -18.05
CA MET A 1 -0.58 -16.32 -16.91
C MET A 1 -1.16 -15.27 -15.99
N ASP A 2 -2.47 -15.35 -15.71
CA ASP A 2 -3.21 -14.32 -14.95
C ASP A 2 -2.68 -14.19 -13.49
N MET A 3 -2.43 -12.96 -13.05
CA MET A 3 -1.87 -12.63 -11.72
C MET A 3 -2.80 -13.06 -10.58
N VAL A 4 -4.11 -13.08 -10.84
CA VAL A 4 -5.14 -13.58 -9.92
C VAL A 4 -4.89 -15.06 -9.64
N ASN A 5 -4.82 -15.87 -10.71
CA ASN A 5 -4.62 -17.32 -10.62
C ASN A 5 -3.30 -17.67 -9.94
N LEU A 6 -2.23 -16.88 -10.18
CA LEU A 6 -0.96 -17.08 -9.49
C LEU A 6 -1.10 -16.86 -7.98
N SER A 7 -1.79 -15.79 -7.55
CA SER A 7 -2.00 -15.48 -6.13
C SER A 7 -2.83 -16.56 -5.43
N VAL A 8 -3.92 -16.99 -6.07
CA VAL A 8 -4.78 -18.07 -5.56
C VAL A 8 -3.99 -19.37 -5.38
N ARG A 9 -3.28 -19.81 -6.43
CA ARG A 9 -2.50 -21.05 -6.39
C ARG A 9 -1.38 -21.00 -5.35
N LYS A 10 -0.70 -19.86 -5.25
CA LYS A 10 0.37 -19.67 -4.27
C LYS A 10 -0.15 -19.83 -2.85
N LEU A 11 -1.26 -19.18 -2.51
CA LEU A 11 -1.87 -19.32 -1.18
C LEU A 11 -2.34 -20.77 -0.96
N ALA A 12 -3.11 -21.33 -1.89
CA ALA A 12 -3.65 -22.69 -1.81
C ALA A 12 -2.56 -23.73 -1.45
N ASN A 13 -1.44 -23.69 -2.18
CA ASN A 13 -0.32 -24.58 -1.95
C ASN A 13 0.38 -24.34 -0.61
N ARG A 14 0.45 -23.08 -0.16
CA ARG A 14 1.17 -22.69 1.06
C ARG A 14 0.45 -23.13 2.33
N ILE A 15 -0.88 -23.07 2.35
CA ILE A 15 -1.69 -23.42 3.53
C ILE A 15 -2.43 -24.76 3.39
N GLY A 16 -2.26 -25.45 2.26
CA GLY A 16 -2.77 -26.81 2.06
C GLY A 16 -4.29 -26.90 1.85
N ILE A 17 -4.89 -25.94 1.13
CA ILE A 17 -6.33 -25.93 0.84
C ILE A 17 -6.60 -25.89 -0.68
N SER A 18 -7.85 -26.10 -1.08
CA SER A 18 -8.23 -26.00 -2.50
C SER A 18 -8.09 -24.56 -3.02
N GLU A 19 -7.81 -24.40 -4.32
CA GLU A 19 -7.78 -23.08 -4.98
C GLU A 19 -9.10 -22.30 -4.79
N GLY A 20 -10.24 -23.00 -4.77
CA GLY A 20 -11.53 -22.36 -4.53
C GLY A 20 -11.66 -21.79 -3.12
N TYR A 21 -11.14 -22.46 -2.09
CA TYR A 21 -11.13 -21.90 -0.73
C TYR A 21 -10.05 -20.86 -0.51
N ALA A 22 -8.90 -20.97 -1.17
CA ALA A 22 -7.93 -19.90 -1.19
C ALA A 22 -8.53 -18.62 -1.78
N THR A 23 -9.35 -18.74 -2.83
CA THR A 23 -10.10 -17.60 -3.39
C THR A 23 -11.04 -16.97 -2.35
N VAL A 24 -11.77 -17.78 -1.57
CA VAL A 24 -12.64 -17.28 -0.48
C VAL A 24 -11.84 -16.49 0.55
N LEU A 25 -10.73 -17.03 1.03
CA LEU A 25 -9.88 -16.36 2.01
C LEU A 25 -9.29 -15.06 1.47
N LEU A 26 -8.82 -15.05 0.23
CA LEU A 26 -8.28 -13.85 -0.41
C LEU A 26 -9.35 -12.75 -0.54
N LEU A 27 -10.56 -13.11 -0.97
CA LEU A 27 -11.68 -12.17 -1.06
C LEU A 27 -12.07 -11.57 0.30
N LEU A 28 -12.08 -12.38 1.36
CA LEU A 28 -12.44 -11.92 2.71
C LEU A 28 -11.36 -11.05 3.37
N ASN A 29 -10.10 -11.18 2.94
CA ASN A 29 -8.95 -10.51 3.57
C ASN A 29 -8.28 -9.52 2.61
N ASP A 30 -9.04 -8.90 1.71
CA ASP A 30 -8.53 -7.89 0.77
C ASP A 30 -7.24 -8.33 0.05
N TRP A 31 -7.11 -9.60 -0.31
CA TRP A 31 -5.94 -10.20 -0.95
C TRP A 31 -4.61 -10.00 -0.21
N ASP A 32 -4.66 -9.87 1.13
CA ASP A 32 -3.49 -9.88 1.99
C ASP A 32 -3.06 -11.32 2.32
N GLU A 33 -2.26 -11.90 1.42
CA GLU A 33 -1.70 -13.24 1.59
C GLU A 33 -0.86 -13.35 2.88
N ALA A 34 -0.17 -12.29 3.29
CA ALA A 34 0.71 -12.33 4.45
C ALA A 34 -0.10 -12.46 5.73
N ALA A 35 -1.15 -11.64 5.89
CA ALA A 35 -2.04 -11.69 7.03
C ALA A 35 -2.75 -13.05 7.14
N ILE A 36 -3.25 -13.60 6.02
CA ILE A 36 -3.87 -14.94 6.01
C ILE A 36 -2.90 -15.99 6.52
N VAL A 37 -1.67 -16.01 6.01
CA VAL A 37 -0.69 -17.03 6.37
C VAL A 37 -0.21 -16.86 7.82
N GLU A 38 -0.01 -15.64 8.28
CA GLU A 38 0.36 -15.35 9.67
C GLU A 38 -0.70 -15.88 10.64
N GLU A 39 -1.98 -15.63 10.36
CA GLU A 39 -3.09 -16.14 11.16
C GLU A 39 -3.21 -17.67 11.05
N TRP A 40 -3.11 -18.22 9.83
CA TRP A 40 -3.23 -19.66 9.59
C TRP A 40 -2.19 -20.51 10.33
N ASN A 41 -1.00 -19.95 10.56
CA ASN A 41 0.07 -20.65 11.26
C ASN A 41 -0.06 -20.60 12.80
N GLN A 42 -1.03 -19.88 13.35
CA GLN A 42 -1.33 -19.92 14.79
C GLN A 42 -1.97 -21.26 15.16
N ALA A 43 -1.57 -21.84 16.28
CA ALA A 43 -1.98 -23.18 16.69
C ALA A 43 -3.50 -23.33 16.96
N ASP A 44 -4.16 -22.22 17.29
CA ASP A 44 -5.57 -22.11 17.66
C ASP A 44 -6.37 -21.23 16.69
N ASN A 45 -5.86 -21.03 15.46
CA ASN A 45 -6.57 -20.21 14.49
C ASN A 45 -7.96 -20.78 14.17
N ASP A 46 -8.94 -19.90 14.06
CA ASP A 46 -10.32 -20.23 13.74
C ASP A 46 -10.71 -19.75 12.32
N LEU A 47 -9.71 -19.39 11.50
CA LEU A 47 -9.91 -18.77 10.19
C LEU A 47 -10.82 -19.62 9.31
N ALA A 48 -10.63 -20.95 9.31
CA ALA A 48 -11.46 -21.86 8.54
C ALA A 48 -12.94 -21.82 8.97
N THR A 49 -13.18 -21.76 10.29
CA THR A 49 -14.52 -21.72 10.88
C THR A 49 -15.21 -20.39 10.58
N ARG A 50 -14.54 -19.25 10.83
CA ARG A 50 -15.09 -17.90 10.60
C ARG A 50 -15.33 -17.61 9.12
N SER A 51 -14.43 -18.06 8.24
CA SER A 51 -14.58 -17.92 6.79
C SER A 51 -15.54 -18.94 6.19
N GLY A 52 -16.02 -19.93 6.97
CA GLY A 52 -16.94 -20.95 6.49
C GLY A 52 -16.37 -21.87 5.42
N ILE A 53 -15.04 -22.01 5.31
CA ILE A 53 -14.41 -22.98 4.42
C ILE A 53 -14.34 -24.36 5.08
N VAL A 54 -14.13 -25.40 4.28
CA VAL A 54 -13.97 -26.78 4.75
C VAL A 54 -12.62 -27.31 4.28
N VAL A 55 -11.63 -27.31 5.16
CA VAL A 55 -10.21 -27.62 4.85
C VAL A 55 -10.06 -28.97 4.14
N SER A 56 -10.78 -30.00 4.63
CA SER A 56 -10.76 -31.35 4.08
C SER A 56 -12.06 -31.67 3.33
N ALA A 57 -12.55 -30.74 2.50
CA ALA A 57 -13.77 -30.96 1.72
C ALA A 57 -13.62 -32.19 0.83
N GLN A 58 -14.52 -33.17 1.03
CA GLN A 58 -14.64 -34.31 0.14
C GLN A 58 -15.65 -33.97 -0.94
N TYR A 59 -15.17 -33.92 -2.18
CA TYR A 59 -16.03 -33.72 -3.35
C TYR A 59 -16.58 -35.06 -3.81
N LEU A 60 -17.87 -35.25 -3.59
CA LEU A 60 -18.62 -36.43 -3.96
C LEU A 60 -19.62 -36.07 -5.06
N THR A 61 -19.84 -36.99 -5.98
CA THR A 61 -20.99 -37.01 -6.88
C THR A 61 -21.70 -38.35 -6.69
N SER A 62 -23.00 -38.34 -6.46
CA SER A 62 -23.81 -39.53 -6.23
C SER A 62 -25.24 -39.33 -6.72
N GLU A 63 -25.87 -40.41 -7.18
CA GLU A 63 -27.32 -40.42 -7.39
C GLU A 63 -28.03 -40.44 -6.03
N GLY A 64 -29.06 -39.59 -5.87
CA GLY A 64 -29.83 -39.51 -4.63
C GLY A 64 -30.81 -38.33 -4.63
N PHE A 65 -31.40 -38.05 -3.47
CA PHE A 65 -32.30 -36.91 -3.30
C PHE A 65 -31.49 -35.61 -3.10
N CYS A 66 -31.80 -34.60 -3.92
CA CYS A 66 -31.27 -33.25 -3.71
C CYS A 66 -31.79 -32.67 -2.40
N GLU A 67 -30.90 -32.23 -1.52
CA GLU A 67 -31.29 -31.69 -0.21
C GLU A 67 -32.01 -30.35 -0.29
N SER A 68 -31.98 -29.67 -1.44
CA SER A 68 -32.68 -28.40 -1.65
C SER A 68 -34.08 -28.54 -2.26
N CYS A 69 -34.31 -29.53 -3.12
CA CYS A 69 -35.56 -29.66 -3.89
C CYS A 69 -36.20 -31.04 -3.83
N GLU A 70 -35.63 -31.97 -3.03
CA GLU A 70 -36.13 -33.32 -2.80
C GLU A 70 -36.32 -34.15 -4.08
N THR A 71 -35.71 -33.74 -5.19
CA THR A 71 -35.78 -34.46 -6.46
C THR A 71 -34.67 -35.51 -6.50
N HIS A 72 -35.02 -36.75 -6.87
CA HIS A 72 -34.06 -37.84 -7.04
C HIS A 72 -33.29 -37.68 -8.36
N THR A 73 -31.99 -37.38 -8.29
CA THR A 73 -31.13 -37.11 -9.45
C THR A 73 -29.64 -37.17 -9.07
N SER A 74 -28.77 -36.91 -10.04
CA SER A 74 -27.33 -36.76 -9.82
C SER A 74 -27.05 -35.50 -8.99
N CYS A 75 -26.54 -35.70 -7.79
CA CYS A 75 -26.21 -34.65 -6.85
C CYS A 75 -24.72 -34.65 -6.53
N LYS A 76 -24.17 -33.48 -6.18
CA LYS A 76 -22.78 -33.37 -5.75
C LYS A 76 -22.59 -32.45 -4.57
N THR A 77 -21.47 -32.62 -3.87
CA THR A 77 -21.03 -31.68 -2.85
C THR A 77 -20.23 -30.53 -3.48
N TYR A 78 -20.48 -29.32 -2.98
CA TYR A 78 -19.87 -28.09 -3.48
C TYR A 78 -18.94 -27.42 -2.47
N GLY A 79 -18.71 -28.04 -1.31
CA GLY A 79 -17.81 -27.52 -0.30
C GLY A 79 -18.17 -27.96 1.12
N CYS A 80 -19.47 -28.11 1.40
CA CYS A 80 -20.00 -28.79 2.58
C CYS A 80 -20.46 -30.21 2.22
N SER A 81 -21.01 -30.93 3.21
CA SER A 81 -21.53 -32.29 3.04
C SER A 81 -22.87 -32.38 2.30
N HIS A 82 -23.56 -31.25 2.07
CA HIS A 82 -24.88 -31.26 1.46
C HIS A 82 -24.82 -31.64 -0.03
N LEU A 83 -25.63 -32.61 -0.43
CA LEU A 83 -25.80 -33.07 -1.80
C LEU A 83 -26.84 -32.23 -2.54
N LEU A 84 -26.38 -31.50 -3.55
CA LEU A 84 -27.22 -30.59 -4.33
C LEU A 84 -27.21 -30.99 -5.81
N CYS A 85 -28.38 -30.93 -6.45
CA CYS A 85 -28.49 -31.13 -7.88
C CYS A 85 -27.97 -29.90 -8.65
N ARG A 86 -27.53 -30.15 -9.89
CA ARG A 86 -27.01 -29.10 -10.77
C ARG A 86 -28.00 -27.95 -10.98
N ILE A 87 -29.29 -28.23 -11.08
CA ILE A 87 -30.32 -27.23 -11.39
C ILE A 87 -30.43 -26.23 -10.23
N CYS A 88 -30.61 -26.71 -8.99
CA CYS A 88 -30.68 -25.84 -7.81
C CYS A 88 -29.43 -24.98 -7.65
N VAL A 89 -28.25 -25.56 -7.89
CA VAL A 89 -27.00 -24.81 -7.76
C VAL A 89 -26.83 -23.77 -8.86
N LYS A 90 -27.12 -24.13 -10.11
CA LYS A 90 -26.94 -23.21 -11.23
C LYS A 90 -27.70 -21.91 -11.02
N ASP A 91 -29.01 -21.99 -10.79
CA ASP A 91 -29.85 -20.79 -10.70
C ASP A 91 -29.46 -19.93 -9.48
N TYR A 92 -29.22 -20.58 -8.35
CA TYR A 92 -28.80 -19.90 -7.12
C TYR A 92 -27.44 -19.19 -7.28
N VAL A 93 -26.43 -19.88 -7.82
CA VAL A 93 -25.08 -19.33 -7.99
C VAL A 93 -25.09 -18.20 -9.01
N GLU A 94 -25.77 -18.37 -10.15
CA GLU A 94 -25.85 -17.33 -11.17
C GLU A 94 -26.51 -16.06 -10.62
N GLN A 95 -27.57 -16.19 -9.81
CA GLN A 95 -28.21 -15.06 -9.16
C GLN A 95 -27.27 -14.33 -8.18
N ASN A 96 -26.55 -15.08 -7.33
CA ASN A 96 -25.60 -14.51 -6.38
C ASN A 96 -24.47 -13.76 -7.09
N ILE A 97 -23.89 -14.37 -8.13
CA ILE A 97 -22.83 -13.74 -8.91
C ILE A 97 -23.33 -12.47 -9.61
N ARG A 98 -24.53 -12.49 -10.21
CA ARG A 98 -25.14 -11.29 -10.81
C ARG A 98 -25.41 -10.18 -9.79
N SER A 99 -25.67 -10.52 -8.54
CA SER A 99 -25.76 -9.54 -7.43
C SER A 99 -24.40 -9.06 -6.89
N GLY A 100 -23.29 -9.45 -7.51
CA GLY A 100 -21.93 -9.06 -7.11
C GLY A 100 -21.33 -9.90 -5.99
N THR A 101 -21.96 -11.01 -5.61
CA THR A 101 -21.44 -11.90 -4.56
C THR A 101 -20.47 -12.92 -5.16
N LEU A 102 -19.18 -12.76 -4.85
CA LEU A 102 -18.13 -13.69 -5.30
C LEU A 102 -17.93 -14.87 -4.34
N ASN A 103 -18.22 -14.69 -3.05
CA ASN A 103 -18.21 -15.77 -2.05
C ASN A 103 -19.62 -16.32 -1.89
N VAL A 104 -19.94 -17.34 -2.67
CA VAL A 104 -21.27 -17.95 -2.67
C VAL A 104 -21.37 -19.01 -1.56
N LYS A 105 -22.37 -18.86 -0.68
CA LYS A 105 -22.65 -19.81 0.40
C LYS A 105 -23.50 -20.98 -0.09
N CYS A 106 -23.51 -22.07 0.69
CA CYS A 106 -24.39 -23.21 0.45
C CYS A 106 -25.87 -22.79 0.44
N VAL A 107 -26.64 -23.36 -0.49
CA VAL A 107 -28.09 -23.15 -0.66
C VAL A 107 -28.90 -23.57 0.57
N ILE A 108 -28.43 -24.60 1.30
CA ILE A 108 -29.12 -25.14 2.47
C ILE A 108 -29.07 -24.11 3.61
N SER A 109 -30.26 -23.70 4.06
CA SER A 109 -30.44 -22.75 5.15
C SER A 109 -29.73 -23.24 6.42
N GLY A 110 -29.02 -22.33 7.10
CA GLY A 110 -28.27 -22.64 8.32
C GLY A 110 -26.88 -23.26 8.11
N CYS A 111 -26.55 -23.76 6.91
CA CYS A 111 -25.22 -24.33 6.64
C CYS A 111 -24.10 -23.32 6.81
N ASN A 112 -24.27 -22.12 6.24
CA ASN A 112 -23.32 -21.00 6.28
C ASN A 112 -21.89 -21.28 5.76
N LYS A 113 -21.64 -22.44 5.15
CA LYS A 113 -20.35 -22.77 4.52
C LYS A 113 -20.26 -22.19 3.12
N ASN A 114 -19.08 -21.74 2.73
CA ASN A 114 -18.80 -21.29 1.37
C ASN A 114 -18.71 -22.48 0.41
N MET A 115 -19.24 -22.31 -0.79
CA MET A 115 -19.08 -23.24 -1.89
C MET A 115 -17.76 -22.93 -2.61
N SER A 116 -17.02 -23.97 -3.00
CA SER A 116 -15.78 -23.83 -3.76
C SER A 116 -16.08 -23.41 -5.19
N CYS A 117 -15.53 -22.28 -5.64
CA CYS A 117 -15.73 -21.80 -7.02
C CYS A 117 -15.23 -22.79 -8.07
N SER A 118 -14.18 -23.55 -7.76
CA SER A 118 -13.72 -24.66 -8.61
C SER A 118 -14.75 -25.78 -8.82
N ARG A 119 -15.85 -25.80 -8.06
CA ARG A 119 -16.90 -26.82 -8.16
C ARG A 119 -18.19 -26.29 -8.78
N PHE A 120 -18.61 -25.09 -8.37
CA PHE A 120 -19.85 -24.50 -8.90
C PHE A 120 -19.65 -23.88 -10.28
N LEU A 121 -18.43 -23.40 -10.61
CA LEU A 121 -18.20 -22.79 -11.91
C LEU A 121 -18.37 -23.80 -13.04
N ASP A 122 -18.24 -25.10 -12.81
CA ASP A 122 -18.49 -26.11 -13.85
C ASP A 122 -19.96 -26.15 -14.29
N ASP A 123 -20.89 -25.79 -13.41
CA ASP A 123 -22.33 -25.99 -13.63
C ASP A 123 -23.06 -24.76 -14.17
N VAL A 124 -22.49 -23.57 -13.98
CA VAL A 124 -23.07 -22.30 -14.43
C VAL A 124 -22.81 -22.06 -15.93
N SER A 125 -23.57 -21.15 -16.51
CA SER A 125 -23.38 -20.68 -17.88
C SER A 125 -22.00 -20.07 -18.11
N LEU A 126 -21.48 -20.16 -19.33
CA LEU A 126 -20.20 -19.59 -19.71
C LEU A 126 -20.14 -18.08 -19.43
N ASP A 127 -21.24 -17.36 -19.69
CA ASP A 127 -21.33 -15.93 -19.41
C ASP A 127 -21.17 -15.62 -17.91
N CYS A 128 -21.78 -16.43 -17.06
CA CYS A 128 -21.61 -16.31 -15.61
C CYS A 128 -20.17 -16.59 -15.17
N LYS A 129 -19.51 -17.61 -15.76
CA LYS A 129 -18.08 -17.88 -15.48
C LYS A 129 -17.20 -16.70 -15.88
N ASN A 130 -17.43 -16.13 -17.06
CA ASN A 130 -16.68 -14.99 -17.57
C ASN A 130 -16.90 -13.75 -16.69
N TYR A 131 -18.15 -13.49 -16.29
CA TYR A 131 -18.48 -12.41 -15.38
C TYR A 131 -17.80 -12.57 -14.01
N PHE A 132 -17.86 -13.78 -13.43
CA PHE A 132 -17.18 -14.09 -12.17
C PHE A 132 -15.68 -13.82 -12.24
N ASN A 133 -15.01 -14.29 -13.30
CA ASN A 133 -13.57 -14.09 -13.48
C ASN A 133 -13.21 -12.61 -13.66
N ALA A 134 -14.02 -11.86 -14.42
CA ALA A 134 -13.83 -10.42 -14.59
C ALA A 134 -13.98 -9.67 -13.26
N ALA A 135 -15.03 -9.97 -12.50
CA ALA A 135 -15.27 -9.37 -11.19
C ALA A 135 -14.19 -9.75 -10.17
N LEU A 136 -13.65 -10.97 -10.23
CA LEU A 136 -12.53 -11.40 -9.40
C LEU A 136 -11.24 -10.61 -9.72
N ALA A 137 -10.95 -10.40 -11.01
CA ALA A 137 -9.79 -9.61 -11.45
C ALA A 137 -9.92 -8.12 -11.10
N GLU A 138 -11.12 -7.57 -11.19
CA GLU A 138 -11.42 -6.21 -10.74
C GLU A 138 -11.22 -6.08 -9.23
N ASN A 139 -11.79 -7.00 -8.43
CA ASN A 139 -11.64 -7.00 -6.98
C ASN A 139 -10.16 -7.10 -6.55
N TYR A 140 -9.37 -7.96 -7.20
CA TYR A 140 -7.93 -8.04 -6.99
C TYR A 140 -7.22 -6.71 -7.26
N SER A 141 -7.53 -6.08 -8.41
CA SER A 141 -6.91 -4.81 -8.82
C SER A 141 -7.23 -3.67 -7.85
N LEU A 142 -8.49 -3.60 -7.38
CA LEU A 142 -8.94 -2.64 -6.37
C LEU A 142 -8.25 -2.86 -5.00
N SER A 143 -8.07 -4.12 -4.59
CA SER A 143 -7.30 -4.42 -3.37
C SER A 143 -5.85 -3.93 -3.50
N LYS A 144 -5.18 -4.21 -4.63
CA LYS A 144 -3.79 -3.81 -4.82
C LYS A 144 -3.62 -2.29 -4.84
N SER A 145 -4.55 -1.55 -5.43
CA SER A 145 -4.50 -0.08 -5.39
C SER A 145 -4.71 0.46 -3.97
N LYS A 146 -5.67 -0.08 -3.21
CA LYS A 146 -5.91 0.27 -1.80
C LYS A 146 -4.68 0.02 -0.93
N ASN A 147 -4.05 -1.16 -1.08
CA ASN A 147 -2.87 -1.54 -0.32
C ASN A 147 -1.63 -0.69 -0.69
N ALA A 148 -1.50 -0.29 -1.96
CA ALA A 148 -0.43 0.61 -2.41
C ALA A 148 -0.52 2.01 -1.76
N VAL A 149 -1.73 2.49 -1.45
CA VAL A 149 -1.94 3.77 -0.76
C VAL A 149 -1.79 3.64 0.76
N GLN A 150 -2.26 2.53 1.34
CA GLN A 150 -2.24 2.33 2.79
C GLN A 150 -0.83 2.07 3.35
N ASN A 151 0.02 1.36 2.61
CA ASN A 151 1.38 1.01 3.04
C ASN A 151 2.25 2.25 3.33
N PRO A 152 2.33 3.28 2.45
CA PRO A 152 3.00 4.54 2.76
C PRO A 152 2.45 5.24 4.01
N ILE A 153 1.12 5.27 4.17
CA ILE A 153 0.46 5.94 5.31
C ILE A 153 0.77 5.21 6.62
N ALA A 154 0.74 3.87 6.62
CA ALA A 154 1.07 3.04 7.77
C ALA A 154 2.56 3.19 8.15
N SER A 155 3.45 3.21 7.17
CA SER A 155 4.89 3.45 7.37
C SER A 155 5.17 4.83 7.98
N LEU A 156 4.52 5.88 7.49
CA LEU A 156 4.60 7.24 8.05
C LEU A 156 4.08 7.31 9.49
N LYS A 157 2.94 6.67 9.78
CA LYS A 157 2.39 6.61 11.14
C LYS A 157 3.30 5.85 12.10
N GLY A 158 3.87 4.73 11.66
CA GLY A 158 4.84 3.94 12.43
C GLY A 158 6.11 4.73 12.75
N LEU A 159 6.63 5.46 11.76
CA LEU A 159 7.77 6.37 11.95
C LEU A 159 7.45 7.48 12.96
N VAL A 160 6.30 8.13 12.83
CA VAL A 160 5.86 9.20 13.75
C VAL A 160 5.67 8.66 15.17
N ALA A 161 5.11 7.46 15.34
CA ALA A 161 4.94 6.83 16.64
C ALA A 161 6.29 6.49 17.28
N TYR A 162 7.21 5.89 16.51
CA TYR A 162 8.57 5.59 16.97
C TYR A 162 9.35 6.84 17.38
N LEU A 163 9.25 7.93 16.60
CA LEU A 163 9.86 9.23 16.93
C LEU A 163 9.25 9.85 18.19
N ARG A 164 7.96 9.62 18.45
CA ARG A 164 7.26 10.16 19.63
C ARG A 164 7.58 9.39 20.91
N THR A 165 7.85 8.08 20.82
CA THR A 165 8.19 7.24 21.98
C THR A 165 9.65 7.38 22.41
N ASN A 166 10.58 7.59 21.47
CA ASN A 166 12.01 7.71 21.76
C ASN A 166 12.51 9.15 21.92
N LYS A 167 11.78 9.96 22.71
CA LYS A 167 11.96 11.42 22.87
C LYS A 167 13.38 11.91 23.24
N TRP A 168 14.28 11.07 23.73
CA TRP A 168 15.57 11.52 24.30
C TRP A 168 16.82 10.80 23.78
N ASN A 169 16.70 9.61 23.18
CA ASN A 169 17.87 8.90 22.60
C ASN A 169 18.06 9.21 21.11
N PHE A 170 17.05 9.78 20.45
CA PHE A 170 17.11 10.13 19.03
C PHE A 170 17.95 11.38 18.77
N VAL A 171 17.99 12.37 19.66
CA VAL A 171 18.75 13.61 19.38
C VAL A 171 20.26 13.34 19.34
N SER A 172 20.78 12.45 20.18
CA SER A 172 22.20 12.06 20.20
C SER A 172 22.56 11.03 19.12
N SER A 173 21.69 10.05 18.85
CA SER A 173 21.94 9.01 17.83
C SER A 173 21.60 9.46 16.41
N ALA A 174 20.63 10.36 16.23
CA ALA A 174 20.37 10.98 14.93
C ALA A 174 21.48 11.98 14.58
N ALA A 175 22.08 12.68 15.56
CA ALA A 175 23.24 13.54 15.29
C ALA A 175 24.44 12.75 14.75
N THR A 176 24.72 11.57 15.32
CA THR A 176 25.81 10.68 14.88
C THR A 176 25.49 9.93 13.58
N PHE A 177 24.22 9.55 13.35
CA PHE A 177 23.77 8.93 12.09
C PHE A 177 23.64 9.93 10.92
N LEU A 178 23.22 11.16 11.19
CA LEU A 178 23.22 12.29 10.23
C LEU A 178 24.63 12.60 9.75
N GLN A 179 25.62 12.44 10.64
CA GLN A 179 27.04 12.63 10.33
C GLN A 179 27.62 11.51 9.45
N SER A 180 27.06 10.29 9.49
CA SER A 180 27.56 9.14 8.71
C SER A 180 26.87 8.94 7.36
N ASN A 181 25.69 9.50 7.12
CA ASN A 181 24.87 9.27 5.91
C ASN A 181 24.33 10.57 5.28
N MET A 182 25.14 11.63 5.31
CA MET A 182 24.78 12.96 4.83
C MET A 182 24.31 12.98 3.36
N TRP A 183 24.84 12.08 2.51
CA TRP A 183 24.58 12.04 1.07
C TRP A 183 23.25 11.37 0.69
N THR A 184 22.81 10.37 1.44
CA THR A 184 21.53 9.64 1.21
C THR A 184 20.34 10.46 1.67
N LEU A 185 20.50 11.23 2.76
CA LEU A 185 19.49 12.18 3.23
C LEU A 185 19.39 13.40 2.32
N LEU A 186 20.50 13.96 1.83
CA LEU A 186 20.46 15.02 0.82
C LEU A 186 19.77 14.55 -0.47
N SER A 187 20.11 13.36 -0.96
CA SER A 187 19.50 12.75 -2.14
C SER A 187 17.98 12.60 -1.99
N SER A 188 17.53 12.08 -0.85
CA SER A 188 16.11 11.86 -0.56
C SER A 188 15.34 13.17 -0.37
N LEU A 189 15.98 14.18 0.24
CA LEU A 189 15.38 15.50 0.44
C LEU A 189 15.28 16.27 -0.88
N VAL A 190 16.31 16.21 -1.73
CA VAL A 190 16.31 16.79 -3.08
C VAL A 190 15.26 16.10 -3.96
N PHE A 191 15.13 14.78 -3.89
CA PHE A 191 14.10 14.04 -4.61
C PHE A 191 12.70 14.41 -4.12
N ALA A 192 12.48 14.53 -2.81
CA ALA A 192 11.20 14.98 -2.25
C ALA A 192 10.85 16.43 -2.65
N ILE A 193 11.84 17.32 -2.73
CA ILE A 193 11.65 18.71 -3.19
C ILE A 193 11.32 18.75 -4.69
N LEU A 194 12.01 17.95 -5.52
CA LEU A 194 11.74 17.85 -6.96
C LEU A 194 10.34 17.28 -7.24
N VAL A 195 9.93 16.26 -6.49
CA VAL A 195 8.58 15.69 -6.58
C VAL A 195 7.52 16.70 -6.09
N CYS A 196 7.78 17.45 -5.02
CA CYS A 196 6.85 18.50 -4.57
C CYS A 196 6.72 19.66 -5.58
N GLN A 197 7.80 20.00 -6.31
CA GLN A 197 7.76 21.04 -7.35
C GLN A 197 6.94 20.64 -8.58
N GLN A 198 6.83 19.34 -8.87
CA GLN A 198 6.07 18.85 -10.03
C GLN A 198 4.56 18.76 -9.77
N PHE A 199 4.14 18.71 -8.49
CA PHE A 199 2.74 18.50 -8.10
C PHE A 199 2.08 19.71 -7.40
N CYS A 200 2.82 20.73 -6.98
CA CYS A 200 2.26 21.91 -6.33
C CYS A 200 2.47 23.20 -7.15
N GLY A 201 1.45 23.60 -7.92
CA GLY A 201 1.41 24.86 -8.69
C GLY A 201 1.28 26.15 -7.86
N GLY A 202 1.75 26.16 -6.61
CA GLY A 202 1.65 27.31 -5.69
C GLY A 202 3.02 27.86 -5.31
N ILE A 203 3.32 29.08 -5.75
CA ILE A 203 4.63 29.75 -5.57
C ILE A 203 4.96 30.03 -4.09
N THR A 204 3.96 30.14 -3.22
CA THR A 204 4.15 30.59 -1.82
C THR A 204 4.48 29.47 -0.84
N PHE A 205 3.89 28.28 -0.99
CA PHE A 205 4.18 27.13 -0.11
C PHE A 205 5.52 26.45 -0.43
N THR A 206 5.94 26.51 -1.69
CA THR A 206 7.25 26.00 -2.14
C THR A 206 8.41 26.82 -1.58
N CYS A 207 8.25 28.14 -1.43
CA CYS A 207 9.31 29.00 -0.89
C CYS A 207 9.60 28.74 0.60
N VAL A 208 8.58 28.55 1.43
CA VAL A 208 8.77 28.36 2.89
C VAL A 208 9.36 26.98 3.21
N GLY A 209 8.93 25.94 2.50
CA GLY A 209 9.49 24.59 2.65
C GLY A 209 10.95 24.50 2.21
N VAL A 210 11.29 25.12 1.07
CA VAL A 210 12.66 25.19 0.57
C VAL A 210 13.54 26.06 1.48
N TYR A 211 13.04 27.20 1.95
CA TYR A 211 13.79 28.09 2.87
C TYR A 211 14.08 27.40 4.20
N SER A 212 13.11 26.67 4.75
CA SER A 212 13.29 25.90 5.99
C SER A 212 14.31 24.76 5.82
N ALA A 213 14.28 24.07 4.68
CA ALA A 213 15.27 23.04 4.34
C ALA A 213 16.67 23.63 4.13
N MET A 214 16.78 24.78 3.45
CA MET A 214 18.05 25.47 3.24
C MET A 214 18.64 26.02 4.54
N CYS A 215 17.82 26.57 5.45
CA CYS A 215 18.26 27.01 6.77
C CYS A 215 18.76 25.83 7.64
N LEU A 216 18.15 24.65 7.51
CA LEU A 216 18.61 23.43 8.16
C LEU A 216 19.96 22.96 7.58
N VAL A 217 20.12 22.96 6.26
CA VAL A 217 21.38 22.59 5.60
C VAL A 217 22.49 23.61 5.90
N ALA A 218 22.15 24.90 6.01
CA ALA A 218 23.09 25.97 6.31
C ALA A 218 23.73 25.86 7.69
N ARG A 219 23.08 25.20 8.66
CA ARG A 219 23.65 24.94 9.98
C ARG A 219 24.76 23.89 9.99
N TYR A 220 24.92 23.09 8.93
CA TYR A 220 25.76 21.89 8.96
C TYR A 220 26.79 21.78 7.82
N VAL A 221 26.88 22.76 6.90
CA VAL A 221 27.76 22.69 5.73
C VAL A 221 28.77 23.84 5.68
N CYS A 222 30.06 23.52 5.54
CA CYS A 222 31.13 24.51 5.37
C CYS A 222 30.87 25.43 4.15
N TRP A 223 31.10 26.73 4.35
CA TRP A 223 30.72 27.86 3.49
C TRP A 223 31.00 27.65 1.99
N GLY A 224 32.13 27.03 1.63
CA GLY A 224 32.53 26.79 0.24
C GLY A 224 31.68 25.77 -0.52
N HIS A 225 31.06 24.80 0.17
CA HIS A 225 30.20 23.79 -0.47
C HIS A 225 28.75 24.27 -0.62
N MET A 226 28.29 25.11 0.32
CA MET A 226 26.99 25.77 0.19
C MET A 226 26.95 26.72 -1.00
N MET A 227 28.01 27.50 -1.22
CA MET A 227 28.09 28.40 -2.38
C MET A 227 28.06 27.61 -3.70
N LYS A 228 28.73 26.45 -3.79
CA LYS A 228 28.68 25.60 -4.99
C LYS A 228 27.28 25.04 -5.28
N LEU A 229 26.54 24.62 -4.24
CA LEU A 229 25.16 24.12 -4.39
C LEU A 229 24.19 25.25 -4.79
N ILE A 230 24.36 26.43 -4.20
CA ILE A 230 23.59 27.63 -4.56
C ILE A 230 23.88 28.01 -6.01
N PHE A 231 25.16 28.08 -6.41
CA PHE A 231 25.54 28.38 -7.79
C PHE A 231 25.05 27.32 -8.78
N ALA A 232 25.13 26.02 -8.45
CA ALA A 232 24.64 24.95 -9.32
C ALA A 232 23.11 24.99 -9.50
N PHE A 233 22.37 25.30 -8.44
CA PHE A 233 20.93 25.50 -8.49
C PHE A 233 20.56 26.71 -9.35
N PHE A 234 21.26 27.83 -9.20
CA PHE A 234 21.05 29.02 -10.04
C PHE A 234 21.45 28.77 -11.50
N PHE A 235 22.52 28.04 -11.76
CA PHE A 235 22.93 27.66 -13.12
C PHE A 235 21.89 26.76 -13.78
N TYR A 236 21.37 25.75 -13.06
CA TYR A 236 20.30 24.89 -13.54
C TYR A 236 19.02 25.70 -13.84
N LYS A 237 18.67 26.66 -12.98
CA LYS A 237 17.50 27.53 -13.23
C LYS A 237 17.72 28.49 -14.41
N LEU A 238 18.94 29.00 -14.59
CA LEU A 238 19.33 29.88 -15.69
C LEU A 238 19.33 29.15 -17.04
N VAL A 239 19.70 27.86 -17.05
CA VAL A 239 19.64 26.98 -18.23
C VAL A 239 18.20 26.58 -18.56
N THR A 240 17.32 26.47 -17.56
CA THR A 240 15.94 25.98 -17.74
C THR A 240 14.88 27.08 -17.88
N THR A 241 15.19 28.34 -17.54
CA THR A 241 14.24 29.46 -17.65
C THR A 241 14.89 30.69 -18.30
N ASN A 242 14.43 31.01 -19.51
CA ASN A 242 14.98 32.06 -20.37
C ASN A 242 14.26 33.41 -20.15
N SER A 243 14.10 33.86 -18.90
CA SER A 243 13.31 35.06 -18.60
C SER A 243 14.02 36.07 -17.71
N VAL A 244 13.70 37.35 -17.96
CA VAL A 244 14.21 38.56 -17.30
C VAL A 244 14.05 38.54 -15.77
N PHE A 245 13.22 37.65 -15.23
CA PHE A 245 13.03 37.43 -13.79
C PHE A 245 14.26 36.86 -13.08
N THR A 246 15.18 36.20 -13.80
CA THR A 246 16.38 35.63 -13.20
C THR A 246 17.32 36.72 -12.68
N ALA A 247 17.39 37.89 -13.35
CA ALA A 247 18.21 39.02 -12.91
C ALA A 247 17.71 39.69 -11.61
N ALA A 248 16.38 39.80 -11.44
CA ALA A 248 15.78 40.32 -10.20
C ALA A 248 15.98 39.34 -9.02
N ALA A 249 15.95 38.03 -9.28
CA ALA A 249 16.30 37.01 -8.30
C ALA A 249 17.78 37.06 -7.90
N PHE A 250 18.69 37.38 -8.83
CA PHE A 250 20.11 37.60 -8.52
C PHE A 250 20.34 38.84 -7.66
N SER A 251 19.65 39.95 -7.94
CA SER A 251 19.74 41.17 -7.12
C SER A 251 19.25 40.91 -5.70
N SER A 252 18.07 40.31 -5.54
CA SER A 252 17.49 40.01 -4.21
C SER A 252 18.26 38.95 -3.43
N ALA A 253 18.81 37.93 -4.10
CA ALA A 253 19.69 36.95 -3.47
C ALA A 253 21.03 37.55 -3.04
N ALA A 254 21.63 38.43 -3.85
CA ALA A 254 22.84 39.17 -3.46
C ALA A 254 22.58 40.08 -2.25
N THR A 255 21.42 40.76 -2.21
CA THR A 255 21.01 41.56 -1.05
C THR A 255 20.81 40.69 0.19
N LEU A 256 20.19 39.51 0.06
CA LEU A 256 20.02 38.56 1.16
C LEU A 256 21.35 38.01 1.68
N VAL A 257 22.28 37.69 0.78
CA VAL A 257 23.64 37.24 1.16
C VAL A 257 24.40 38.37 1.87
N LEU A 258 24.25 39.62 1.44
CA LEU A 258 24.86 40.78 2.11
C LEU A 258 24.22 41.07 3.48
N ILE A 259 22.89 40.96 3.60
CA ILE A 259 22.18 41.10 4.88
C ILE A 259 22.60 40.00 5.85
N PHE A 260 22.71 38.75 5.38
CA PHE A 260 23.14 37.63 6.22
C PHE A 260 24.62 37.75 6.61
N ALA A 261 25.49 38.19 5.70
CA ALA A 261 26.89 38.49 5.99
C ALA A 261 27.03 39.64 7.00
N ALA A 262 26.19 40.68 6.92
CA ALA A 262 26.16 41.77 7.88
C ALA A 262 25.67 41.33 9.26
N ILE A 263 24.62 40.49 9.34
CA ILE A 263 24.11 39.94 10.60
C ILE A 263 25.16 39.02 11.25
N VAL A 264 25.82 38.16 10.48
CA VAL A 264 26.88 37.27 11.00
C VAL A 264 28.14 38.07 11.38
N GLY A 265 28.48 39.13 10.64
CA GLY A 265 29.54 40.07 11.00
C GLY A 265 29.26 40.81 12.32
N LEU A 266 28.00 41.24 12.54
CA LEU A 266 27.55 41.85 13.79
C LEU A 266 27.58 40.87 14.97
N VAL A 267 27.18 39.62 14.75
CA VAL A 267 27.22 38.57 15.79
C VAL A 267 28.66 38.21 16.17
N ASN A 268 29.58 38.13 15.20
CA ASN A 268 30.99 37.89 15.49
C ASN A 268 31.67 39.09 16.18
N CYS A 269 31.30 40.34 15.85
CA CYS A 269 31.76 41.53 16.58
C CYS A 269 31.26 41.57 18.03
N HIS A 270 30.01 41.16 18.28
CA HIS A 270 29.46 41.13 19.64
C HIS A 270 30.09 40.03 20.51
N VAL A 271 30.44 38.90 19.92
CA VAL A 271 31.15 37.81 20.61
C VAL A 271 32.61 38.17 20.91
N PHE A 272 33.26 38.96 20.05
CA PHE A 272 34.63 39.45 20.31
C PHE A 272 34.70 40.56 21.37
N ALA A 273 33.68 41.42 21.46
CA ALA A 273 33.60 42.44 22.52
C ALA A 273 33.32 41.84 23.91
N LEU A 274 32.61 40.70 23.99
CA LEU A 274 32.37 39.96 25.24
C LEU A 274 33.54 39.06 25.67
N LEU A 275 34.59 38.95 24.86
CA LEU A 275 35.81 38.18 25.16
C LEU A 275 37.01 39.06 25.52
N LEU A 276 36.83 40.39 25.58
CA LEU A 276 37.89 41.36 25.89
C LEU A 276 37.59 42.28 27.11
N ASP A 277 36.50 42.02 27.84
CA ASP A 277 36.21 42.61 29.16
C ASP A 277 36.33 41.56 30.28
#